data_AF-A0A1G8PNQ1-F1
#
_entry.id   AF-A0A1G8PNQ1-F1
#
_cell.length_a   1.000
_cell.length_b   1.000
_cell.length_c   1.000
_cell.angle_alpha   90.00
_cell.angle_beta   90.00
_cell.angle_gamma   90.00
#
_symmetry.space_group_name_H-M   'P 1'
#
loop_
_entity.id
_entity.type
_entity.pdbx_description
1 polymer ?
#
loop_
_entity_poly.entity_id
_entity_poly.type
_entity_poly.pdbx_seq_one_letter_code
_entity_poly.pdbx_strand_id
1 'polypeptide(L)' 'MKELTHLDQLEAEAIYIIREVAAECENPVMLYSIGKDSSVMLHLAMKAFAPQNWSDHGGTGACL' A
#
# COMPACT_ATOMS: atom_id res chain seq x y z
N MET A 1 -20.99 6.90 -6.61
CA MET A 1 -19.70 6.81 -5.88
C MET A 1 -19.80 5.64 -4.94
N LYS A 2 -18.87 4.69 -5.01
CA LYS A 2 -18.78 3.61 -4.02
C LYS A 2 -18.15 4.22 -2.77
N GLU A 3 -18.80 4.12 -1.62
CA GLU A 3 -18.18 4.58 -0.37
C GLU A 3 -16.94 3.75 -0.09
N LEU A 4 -15.88 4.43 0.38
CA LEU A 4 -14.66 3.76 0.84
C LEU A 4 -14.99 2.98 2.09
N THR A 5 -14.70 1.68 2.07
CA THR A 5 -14.79 0.85 3.27
C THR A 5 -13.68 1.25 4.25
N HIS A 6 -13.82 0.85 5.51
CA HIS A 6 -12.77 1.05 6.51
C HIS A 6 -11.42 0.46 6.06
N LEU A 7 -11.43 -0.70 5.39
CA LEU A 7 -10.21 -1.32 4.87
C LEU A 7 -9.62 -0.55 3.69
N ASP A 8 -10.44 0.03 2.82
CA ASP A 8 -9.95 0.86 1.72
C ASP A 8 -9.23 2.11 2.26
N GLN A 9 -9.74 2.70 3.35
CA GLN A 9 -9.10 3.83 4.01
C GLN A 9 -7.75 3.44 4.63
N LEU A 10 -7.71 2.33 5.38
CA LEU A 10 -6.47 1.83 5.98
C LEU A 10 -5.43 1.45 4.93
N GLU A 11 -5.86 0.87 3.81
CA GLU A 11 -4.98 0.54 2.70
C GLU A 11 -4.36 1.79 2.07
N ALA A 12 -5.18 2.82 1.80
CA ALA A 12 -4.70 4.08 1.24
C ALA A 12 -3.71 4.78 2.18
N GLU A 13 -3.99 4.81 3.48
CA GLU A 13 -3.11 5.39 4.50
C GLU A 13 -1.78 4.62 4.60
N ALA A 14 -1.81 3.29 4.61
CA ALA A 14 -0.60 2.48 4.65
C ALA A 14 0.26 2.66 3.40
N ILE A 15 -0.35 2.71 2.21
CA ILE A 15 0.36 2.98 0.95
C ILE A 15 1.00 4.38 0.98
N TYR A 16 0.29 5.38 1.48
CA TYR A 16 0.82 6.74 1.64
C TYR A 16 2.09 6.72 2.52
N ILE A 17 2.01 6.11 3.71
CA ILE A 17 3.15 6.02 4.64
C ILE A 17 4.35 5.31 3.99
N ILE A 18 4.13 4.21 3.27
CA ILE A 18 5.20 3.48 2.59
C ILE A 18 5.90 4.34 1.53
N ARG A 19 5.13 5.17 0.79
CA ARG A 19 5.69 6.08 -0.22
C ARG A 19 6.47 7.22 0.41
N GLU A 20 5.98 7.81 1.50
CA GLU A 20 6.69 8.88 2.21
C GLU A 20 8.03 8.37 2.75
N VAL A 21 8.06 7.19 3.38
CA VAL A 21 9.31 6.58 3.85
C VAL A 21 10.28 6.35 2.69
N ALA A 22 9.80 5.88 1.54
CA ALA A 22 10.64 5.69 0.35
C ALA A 22 11.12 7.01 -0.27
N ALA A 23 10.40 8.11 -0.09
CA ALA A 23 10.79 9.44 -0.57
C ALA A 23 11.80 10.13 0.37
N GLU A 24 11.68 9.91 1.68
CA GLU A 24 12.50 10.58 2.70
C GLU A 24 13.76 9.80 3.10
N CYS A 25 13.78 8.47 2.95
CA CYS A 25 14.90 7.63 3.36
C CYS A 25 15.78 7.23 2.16
N GLU A 26 17.12 7.32 2.32
CA GLU A 26 18.05 6.90 1.25
C GLU A 26 18.08 5.39 1.00
N ASN A 27 17.97 4.58 2.06
CA ASN A 27 18.06 3.11 2.00
C ASN A 27 16.97 2.45 2.87
N PRO A 28 15.69 2.56 2.49
CA PRO A 28 14.60 1.98 3.25
C PRO A 28 14.66 0.44 3.19
N VAL A 29 14.43 -0.21 4.33
CA VAL A 29 14.34 -1.67 4.43
C VAL A 29 13.04 -2.09 5.10
N MET A 30 12.49 -3.21 4.63
CA MET A 30 11.32 -3.84 5.25
C MET A 30 11.77 -5.09 6.02
N LEU A 31 11.51 -5.13 7.33
CA LEU A 31 11.76 -6.31 8.14
C LEU A 31 10.67 -7.35 7.89
N TYR A 32 11.03 -8.44 7.20
CA TYR A 32 10.11 -9.52 6.87
C TYR A 32 10.29 -10.72 7.80
N SER A 33 9.24 -11.07 8.55
CA SER A 33 9.25 -12.11 9.58
C SER A 33 8.55 -13.41 9.18
N ILE A 34 8.05 -13.52 7.94
CA ILE A 34 7.21 -14.65 7.48
C ILE A 34 5.89 -14.76 8.29
N GLY A 35 5.52 -13.70 9.01
CA GLY A 35 4.27 -13.62 9.76
C GLY A 35 3.12 -13.07 8.91
N LYS A 36 1.90 -13.14 9.44
CA LYS A 36 0.71 -12.58 8.79
C LYS A 36 0.82 -11.06 8.57
N ASP A 37 1.33 -10.33 9.57
CA ASP A 37 1.36 -8.87 9.54
C ASP A 37 2.42 -8.37 8.54
N SER A 38 3.61 -9.00 8.55
CA SER A 38 4.67 -8.68 7.59
C SER A 38 4.32 -9.12 6.16
N SER A 39 3.47 -10.14 5.99
CA SER A 39 2.94 -10.52 4.67
C SER A 39 1.93 -9.49 4.13
N VAL A 40 1.04 -8.95 4.98
CA VAL A 40 0.14 -7.84 4.60
C VAL A 40 0.94 -6.60 4.26
N MET A 41 1.95 -6.25 5.06
CA MET A 41 2.82 -5.11 4.81
C MET A 41 3.59 -5.25 3.49
N LEU A 42 4.10 -6.44 3.17
CA LEU A 42 4.75 -6.73 1.88
C LEU A 42 3.77 -6.52 0.71
N HIS A 43 2.54 -7.02 0.83
CA HIS A 43 1.52 -6.83 -0.19
C HIS A 43 1.17 -5.35 -0.39
N LEU A 44 1.04 -4.58 0.68
CA LEU A 44 0.81 -3.13 0.62
C LEU A 44 2.00 -2.39 -0.03
N ALA A 45 3.25 -2.79 0.26
CA ALA A 45 4.42 -2.22 -0.40
C ALA A 45 4.44 -2.55 -1.90
N MET A 46 4.07 -3.76 -2.29
CA MET A 46 3.93 -4.10 -3.71
C MET A 46 2.89 -3.20 -4.39
N LYS A 47 1.74 -2.96 -3.75
CA LYS A 47 0.70 -2.05 -4.26
C LYS A 47 1.17 -0.60 -4.33
N ALA A 48 1.94 -0.14 -3.34
CA ALA A 48 2.45 1.22 -3.29
C ALA A 48 3.32 1.59 -4.52
N PHE A 49 4.03 0.61 -5.09
CA PHE A 49 4.91 0.80 -6.25
C PHE A 49 4.43 0.10 -7.53
N ALA A 50 3.20 -0.43 -7.53
CA ALA A 50 2.59 -1.02 -8.71
C ALA A 50 2.23 0.07 -9.76
N PRO A 51 2.23 -0.27 -11.06
CA PRO A 51 1.76 0.63 -12.11
C PRO A 51 0.27 0.98 -11.91
N GLN A 52 -0.14 2.16 -12.41
CA GLN A 52 -1.47 2.74 -12.17
C GLN A 52 -2.67 1.89 -12.62
N ASN A 53 -2.44 0.82 -13.39
CA ASN A 53 -3.47 -0.10 -13.88
C ASN A 53 -3.67 -1.33 -12.98
N TRP A 54 -2.99 -1.43 -11.84
CA TRP A 54 -3.12 -2.56 -10.93
C TRP A 54 -4.45 -2.52 -10.16
N SER A 55 -5.37 -3.39 -10.56
CA SER A 55 -6.74 -3.46 -10.02
C SER A 55 -6.99 -4.78 -9.29
N ASP A 56 -6.63 -4.87 -8.01
CA ASP A 56 -6.90 -6.07 -7.20
C ASP A 56 -8.36 -6.16 -6.73
N HIS A 57 -9.06 -5.03 -6.67
CA HIS A 57 -10.47 -4.95 -6.32
C HIS A 57 -11.08 -3.91 -7.26
N GLY A 58 -12.18 -4.21 -7.96
CA GLY A 58 -12.83 -3.32 -8.94
C GLY A 58 -13.35 -1.99 -8.37
N GLY A 59 -12.45 -1.15 -7.89
CA GLY A 59 -12.67 0.13 -7.25
C GLY A 59 -11.57 1.07 -7.73
N THR A 60 -11.97 1.99 -8.60
CA THR A 60 -11.26 3.19 -9.01
C THR A 60 -10.62 3.86 -7.79
N GLY A 61 -9.29 3.83 -7.66
CA GLY A 61 -8.67 4.28 -6.41
C GLY A 61 -7.15 4.31 -6.36
N ALA A 62 -6.48 4.65 -7.45
CA ALA A 62 -5.11 5.16 -7.41
C ALA A 62 -5.08 6.54 -8.08
N CYS A 63 -5.94 7.45 -7.62
CA CYS A 63 -5.76 8.88 -7.82
C CYS A 63 -5.21 9.46 -6.52
N LEU A 64 -3.89 9.41 -6.40
CA LEU A 64 -3.02 10.38 -5.72
C LEU A 64 -1.79 10.54 -6.61
#